data_AF-A0A432KMT5-F1
#
_entry.id   AF-A0A432KMT5-F1
#
_cell.length_a   1.000
_cell.length_b   1.000
_cell.length_c   1.000
_cell.angle_alpha   90.00
_cell.angle_beta   90.00
_cell.angle_gamma   90.00
#
_symmetry.space_group_name_H-M   'P 1'
#
loop_
_entity.id
_entity.type
_entity.pdbx_description
1 polymer ?
#
loop_
_entity_poly.entity_id
_entity_poly.type
_entity_poly.pdbx_seq_one_letter_code
_entity_poly.pdbx_strand_id
1 'polypeptide(L)' 'MDIAKEELERKIKDIEAIEFGNNVDDVSSSLLIVMTLFEVDDHPEVIKACKYKLFEGISLLKKLGDDAKAREIENKIK' A
#
# COMPACT_ATOMS: atom_id res chain seq x y z
N MET A 1 0.62 17.41 -24.02
CA MET A 1 0.54 16.79 -22.70
C MET A 1 -0.34 15.58 -22.84
N ASP A 2 0.15 14.43 -22.40
CA ASP A 2 -0.61 13.18 -22.42
C ASP A 2 -1.29 13.04 -21.05
N ILE A 3 -2.59 13.29 -21.01
CA ILE A 3 -3.39 13.34 -19.78
C ILE A 3 -3.28 12.02 -19.02
N ALA A 4 -3.20 10.89 -19.74
CA ALA A 4 -3.10 9.56 -19.13
C ALA A 4 -1.77 9.38 -18.37
N LYS A 5 -0.68 9.91 -18.92
CA LYS A 5 0.64 9.85 -18.29
C LYS A 5 0.69 10.68 -17.01
N GLU A 6 0.12 11.88 -17.03
CA GLU A 6 0.08 12.76 -15.85
C GLU A 6 -0.79 12.19 -14.73
N GLU A 7 -1.89 11.53 -15.09
CA GLU A 7 -2.74 10.85 -14.13
C GLU A 7 -2.01 9.68 -13.45
N LEU A 8 -1.31 8.86 -14.23
CA LEU A 8 -0.51 7.76 -13.72
C LEU A 8 0.58 8.24 -12.76
N GLU A 9 1.35 9.25 -13.15
CA GLU A 9 2.42 9.82 -12.30
C GLU A 9 1.87 10.38 -10.98
N ARG A 10 0.70 11.02 -11.02
CA ARG A 10 0.02 11.51 -9.82
C ARG A 10 -0.42 10.37 -8.91
N LYS A 11 -1.07 9.33 -9.44
CA LYS A 11 -1.49 8.16 -8.65
C LYS A 11 -0.30 7.52 -7.92
N ILE A 12 0.82 7.33 -8.63
CA ILE A 12 2.03 6.75 -8.04
C ILE A 12 2.56 7.65 -6.91
N LYS A 13 2.65 8.96 -7.13
CA LYS A 13 3.07 9.93 -6.09
C LYS A 13 2.15 9.90 -4.87
N ASP A 14 0.84 9.83 -5.08
CA ASP A 14 -0.14 9.78 -4.00
C ASP A 14 0.03 8.51 -3.15
N ILE A 15 0.29 7.35 -3.79
CA ILE A 15 0.60 6.10 -3.10
C ILE A 15 1.91 6.21 -2.31
N GLU A 16 2.95 6.75 -2.92
CA GLU A 16 4.27 6.92 -2.30
C GLU A 16 4.23 7.86 -1.09
N ALA A 17 3.34 8.85 -1.11
CA ALA A 17 3.11 9.81 -0.03
C ALA A 17 2.33 9.24 1.16
N ILE A 18 1.78 8.02 1.07
CA ILE A 18 1.11 7.38 2.22
C ILE A 18 2.14 7.09 3.31
N GLU A 19 1.93 7.71 4.47
CA GLU A 19 2.73 7.53 5.68
C GLU A 19 2.07 6.52 6.63
N PHE A 20 2.92 5.73 7.30
CA PHE A 20 2.49 4.82 8.34
C PHE A 20 2.72 5.47 9.70
N GLY A 21 1.73 5.38 10.60
CA GLY A 21 1.89 5.82 11.97
C GLY A 21 2.73 4.86 12.82
N ASN A 22 2.79 5.14 14.13
CA ASN A 22 3.69 4.46 15.06
C ASN A 22 3.02 3.37 15.90
N ASN A 23 1.74 3.11 15.68
CA ASN A 23 0.99 2.06 16.37
C ASN A 23 0.25 1.16 15.37
N VAL A 24 -0.26 0.02 15.86
CA VAL A 24 -0.90 -1.00 15.00
C VAL A 24 -2.13 -0.46 14.28
N ASP A 25 -2.93 0.37 14.94
CA ASP A 25 -4.18 0.91 14.38
C ASP A 25 -3.90 1.90 13.24
N ASP A 26 -2.91 2.77 13.41
CA ASP A 26 -2.48 3.72 12.38
C ASP A 26 -1.92 2.98 11.16
N VAL A 27 -1.01 2.02 11.38
CA VAL A 27 -0.42 1.21 10.31
C VAL A 27 -1.50 0.44 9.57
N SER A 28 -2.45 -0.15 10.31
CA SER A 28 -3.59 -0.87 9.74
C SER A 28 -4.48 0.01 8.88
N SER A 29 -4.75 1.23 9.33
CA SER A 29 -5.60 2.19 8.61
C SER A 29 -4.95 2.61 7.30
N SER A 30 -3.66 2.95 7.31
CA SER A 30 -2.91 3.25 6.08
C SER A 30 -2.84 2.04 5.14
N LEU A 31 -2.62 0.84 5.66
CA LEU A 31 -2.61 -0.40 4.87
C LEU A 31 -3.95 -0.66 4.17
N LEU A 32 -5.08 -0.34 4.81
CA LEU A 32 -6.40 -0.49 4.20
C LEU A 32 -6.56 0.41 2.96
N ILE A 33 -6.04 1.64 3.03
CA ILE A 33 -6.06 2.57 1.89
C ILE A 33 -5.26 1.99 0.72
N VAL A 34 -4.01 1.55 0.99
CA VAL A 34 -3.14 0.99 -0.04
C VAL A 34 -3.74 -0.30 -0.63
N MET A 35 -4.35 -1.15 0.21
CA MET A 35 -5.01 -2.37 -0.25
C MET A 35 -6.21 -2.07 -1.16
N THR A 36 -7.01 -1.07 -0.80
CA THR A 36 -8.14 -0.63 -1.64
C THR A 36 -7.64 -0.18 -3.01
N LEU A 37 -6.58 0.62 -3.06
CA LEU A 37 -5.97 1.06 -4.33
C LEU A 37 -5.40 -0.10 -5.15
N PHE A 38 -4.80 -1.09 -4.48
CA PHE A 38 -4.31 -2.31 -5.12
C PHE A 38 -5.43 -3.15 -5.76
N GLU A 39 -6.60 -3.21 -5.13
CA GLU A 39 -7.73 -4.02 -5.62
C GLU A 39 -8.51 -3.36 -6.76
N VAL A 40 -8.52 -2.02 -6.84
CA VAL A 40 -9.33 -1.28 -7.83
C VAL A 40 -8.57 -0.82 -9.07
N ASP A 41 -7.23 -0.75 -9.03
CA ASP A 41 -6.42 -0.27 -10.15
C ASP A 41 -5.75 -1.46 -10.89
N ASP A 42 -5.81 -1.46 -12.22
CA ASP A 42 -5.27 -2.51 -13.08
C ASP A 42 -3.93 -2.12 -13.73
N HIS A 43 -3.46 -0.89 -13.54
CA HIS A 43 -2.23 -0.42 -14.17
C HIS A 43 -1.01 -1.04 -13.47
N PRO A 44 -0.12 -1.74 -14.20
CA PRO A 44 1.00 -2.48 -13.59
C PRO A 44 1.91 -1.64 -12.70
N GLU A 45 2.15 -0.38 -13.06
CA GLU A 45 2.98 0.53 -12.26
C GLU A 45 2.31 0.98 -10.96
N VAL A 46 0.98 1.17 -10.97
CA VAL A 46 0.19 1.51 -9.78
C VAL A 46 0.16 0.30 -8.85
N ILE A 47 -0.11 -0.89 -9.39
CA ILE A 47 -0.07 -2.16 -8.65
C ILE A 47 1.31 -2.35 -7.99
N LYS A 48 2.39 -2.06 -8.72
CA LYS A 48 3.76 -2.16 -8.20
C LYS A 48 4.01 -1.17 -7.05
N ALA A 49 3.58 0.08 -7.17
CA ALA A 49 3.68 1.08 -6.11
C ALA A 49 2.89 0.65 -4.86
N CYS A 50 1.66 0.15 -5.04
CA CYS A 50 0.86 -0.39 -3.96
C CYS A 50 1.54 -1.56 -3.27
N LYS A 51 2.05 -2.55 -4.02
CA LYS A 51 2.77 -3.70 -3.44
C LYS A 51 3.97 -3.26 -2.60
N TYR A 52 4.75 -2.29 -3.08
CA TYR A 52 5.88 -1.75 -2.32
C TYR A 52 5.43 -1.18 -0.96
N LYS A 53 4.39 -0.33 -0.95
CA LYS A 53 3.82 0.23 0.28
C LYS A 53 3.20 -0.84 1.18
N LEU A 54 2.52 -1.84 0.62
CA LEU A 54 1.96 -2.96 1.40
C LEU A 54 3.08 -3.74 2.09
N PHE A 55 4.21 -4.01 1.43
CA PHE A 55 5.36 -4.67 2.07
C PHE A 55 5.99 -3.82 3.17
N GLU A 56 6.07 -2.50 2.99
CA GLU A 56 6.52 -1.57 4.03
C GLU A 56 5.63 -1.66 5.28
N GLY A 57 4.31 -1.55 5.11
CA GLY A 57 3.36 -1.66 6.22
C GLY A 57 3.32 -3.06 6.86
N ILE A 58 3.45 -4.14 6.08
CA ILE A 58 3.60 -5.52 6.61
C ILE A 58 4.82 -5.63 7.52
N SER A 59 5.95 -5.03 7.12
CA SER A 59 7.16 -5.01 7.93
C SER A 59 6.95 -4.26 9.26
N LEU A 60 6.20 -3.15 9.22
CA LEU A 60 5.85 -2.39 10.43
C LEU A 60 4.91 -3.16 11.34
N LEU A 61 3.88 -3.83 10.82
CA LEU A 61 2.99 -4.69 11.62
C LEU A 61 3.77 -5.79 12.35
N LYS A 62 4.70 -6.48 11.66
CA LYS A 62 5.58 -7.49 12.28
C LYS A 62 6.43 -6.88 13.40
N LYS A 63 6.99 -5.68 13.21
CA LYS A 63 7.76 -4.97 14.25
C LYS A 63 6.91 -4.57 15.45
N LEU A 64 5.64 -4.24 15.23
CA LEU A 64 4.68 -3.86 16.27
C LEU A 64 4.03 -5.08 16.95
N GLY A 65 4.31 -6.30 16.50
CA GLY A 65 3.84 -7.55 17.09
C GLY A 65 2.54 -8.11 16.51
N ASP A 66 2.00 -7.52 15.43
CA ASP A 66 0.79 -8.03 14.75
C ASP A 66 1.14 -8.93 13.55
N ASP A 67 1.76 -10.08 13.85
CA ASP A 67 2.16 -11.06 12.86
C ASP A 67 0.98 -11.70 12.11
N ALA A 68 -0.17 -11.82 12.77
CA ALA A 68 -1.36 -12.44 12.20
C ALA A 68 -1.89 -11.61 11.03
N LYS A 69 -2.07 -10.30 11.25
CA LYS A 69 -2.52 -9.37 10.22
C LYS A 69 -1.49 -9.20 9.12
N ALA A 70 -0.20 -9.15 9.48
CA ALA A 70 0.88 -9.09 8.52
C ALA A 70 0.84 -10.27 7.52
N ARG A 71 0.60 -11.50 8.01
CA ARG A 71 0.46 -12.70 7.17
C ARG A 71 -0.81 -12.68 6.34
N GLU A 72 -1.93 -12.22 6.88
CA GLU A 72 -3.19 -12.10 6.14
C GLU A 72 -3.00 -11.22 4.89
N ILE A 73 -2.40 -10.04 5.07
CA ILE A 73 -2.12 -9.09 3.98
C ILE A 73 -1.12 -9.70 2.99
N GLU A 74 -0.04 -10.31 3.50
CA GLU A 74 0.99 -10.94 2.65
C GLU A 74 0.39 -12.02 1.73
N ASN A 75 -0.62 -12.77 2.17
CA ASN A 75 -1.28 -13.79 1.36
C ASN A 75 -2.21 -13.22 0.29
N LYS A 76 -2.77 -12.01 0.49
CA LYS A 76 -3.65 -11.35 -0.49
C LYS A 76 -2.89 -10.74 -1.67
N ILE A 77 -1.60 -10.45 -1.49
CA ILE A 77 -0.79 -9.73 -2.48
C ILE A 77 0.23 -10.62 -3.23
N LYS A 78 0.31 -11.90 -2.86
CA LYS A 78 1.07 -12.94 -3.57
C LYS A 78 0.36 -13.31 -4.86
#